data_AF-A0A970SAR1-F1
#
_entry.id   AF-A0A970SAR1-F1
#
_cell.length_a   1.000
_cell.length_b   1.000
_cell.length_c   1.000
_cell.angle_alpha   90.00
_cell.angle_beta   90.00
_cell.angle_gamma   90.00
#
_symmetry.space_group_name_H-M   'P 1'
#
loop_
_entity.id
_entity.type
_entity.pdbx_description
1 polymer ?
#
loop_
_entity_poly.entity_id
_entity_poly.type
_entity_poly.pdbx_seq_one_letter_code
_entity_poly.pdbx_strand_id
1 'polypeptide(L)'
;MWLVFALLWGVWACDSGDDGESPWGDNADANANNGDNNYVPDTHDNNAHSSDWFGSDSHGSNPHGSDAHGSDVQGSDPPDSESVPPGEDTGDDGTDTIVDTDTIVVSTDPNTPPSCVLTQPHVNAYFQQGSSVAIRAYATDIGGSFADGTVTKVEFFYAPVAQPANTTKLGEQTTHSAHTYMQMWENVPAGEYRITAKATDNAGAAFTSAGVLITVGAQAVTQRGMSACKGKYLGNIIPYSVRSDFNNYWNGVTAENSCKWGSVEGTRNQMNWTQADLAYNHAKNNHLMFRYHALAWGSQYPSWITSLSPQDFQAEMEEYMVAIANRYPYIDQIDVLNENLYQNTYNGQEHAAGTPYFRAGLGGPGETGYDWAIWLFSKARAHFPNAKLVLNDYELENNPPGIDEMLGLVKVLRDRGLIDGFGTQAHCFNVDGLVNTPNTLKTNLDRMARGGVPVYATELDLNGGNNPSETTQYNSYRNLFPMYWEHPAVGGVTLWGYVEGATWKEGTGILNANGSKRAAMTWLEEYIAGRPNAGYPYCSGI
;
A
#
# COMPACT_ATOMS: atom_id res chain seq x y z
N MET A 1 -45.81 20.90 -17.09
CA MET A 1 -46.55 22.14 -16.76
C MET A 1 -47.92 21.70 -16.23
N TRP A 2 -48.18 21.85 -14.91
CA TRP A 2 -49.47 21.66 -14.18
C TRP A 2 -50.10 20.24 -14.20
N LEU A 3 -50.28 19.56 -13.04
CA LEU A 3 -51.30 19.70 -11.95
C LEU A 3 -52.71 19.21 -12.37
N VAL A 4 -53.60 18.56 -11.60
CA VAL A 4 -53.71 17.91 -10.25
C VAL A 4 -55.22 17.53 -10.09
N PHE A 5 -55.65 16.86 -8.99
CA PHE A 5 -57.03 16.59 -8.48
C PHE A 5 -57.57 15.14 -8.67
N ALA A 6 -58.32 14.51 -7.72
CA ALA A 6 -58.77 14.90 -6.36
C ALA A 6 -59.06 13.66 -5.44
N LEU A 7 -59.28 13.93 -4.13
CA LEU A 7 -59.64 12.99 -3.05
C LEU A 7 -61.15 12.62 -2.96
N LEU A 8 -61.49 11.62 -2.12
CA LEU A 8 -62.67 11.47 -1.22
C LEU A 8 -62.48 10.20 -0.33
N TRP A 9 -63.17 9.94 0.80
CA TRP A 9 -63.17 10.60 2.13
C TRP A 9 -63.78 9.66 3.22
N GLY A 10 -63.59 9.93 4.54
CA GLY A 10 -64.30 9.30 5.70
C GLY A 10 -63.56 8.12 6.37
N VAL A 11 -63.17 8.06 7.67
CA VAL A 11 -63.44 8.78 8.96
C VAL A 11 -64.63 8.30 9.80
N TRP A 12 -64.36 7.55 10.90
CA TRP A 12 -64.89 7.66 12.30
C TRP A 12 -64.49 6.40 13.15
N ALA A 13 -64.48 6.36 14.49
CA ALA A 13 -63.86 7.20 15.54
C ALA A 13 -64.05 6.52 16.94
N CYS A 14 -63.08 6.69 17.87
CA CYS A 14 -63.17 6.61 19.36
C CYS A 14 -63.72 5.31 20.05
N ASP A 15 -63.53 5.03 21.36
CA ASP A 15 -62.91 5.75 22.50
C ASP A 15 -62.40 4.80 23.62
N SER A 16 -61.64 5.32 24.63
CA SER A 16 -61.44 4.92 26.07
C SER A 16 -61.43 3.41 26.50
N GLY A 17 -60.86 2.91 27.60
CA GLY A 17 -60.24 3.41 28.85
C GLY A 17 -60.50 2.37 29.98
N ASP A 18 -59.82 2.26 31.13
CA ASP A 18 -58.58 2.84 31.70
C ASP A 18 -58.13 1.98 32.93
N ASP A 19 -56.94 2.24 33.51
CA ASP A 19 -56.45 1.93 34.89
C ASP A 19 -56.28 0.49 35.45
N GLY A 20 -55.29 0.31 36.36
CA GLY A 20 -55.21 -0.82 37.33
C GLY A 20 -53.82 -1.17 37.88
N GLU A 21 -53.60 -1.07 39.20
CA GLU A 21 -52.28 -1.20 39.87
C GLU A 21 -51.86 -2.62 40.33
N SER A 22 -50.59 -2.72 40.77
CA SER A 22 -49.91 -3.84 41.46
C SER A 22 -50.45 -4.08 42.90
N PRO A 23 -50.27 -5.29 43.50
CA PRO A 23 -49.22 -5.37 44.55
C PRO A 23 -48.49 -6.74 44.73
N TRP A 24 -47.29 -6.60 45.30
CA TRP A 24 -46.43 -7.52 46.08
C TRP A 24 -46.96 -8.85 46.64
N GLY A 25 -46.05 -9.84 46.77
CA GLY A 25 -46.19 -10.99 47.68
C GLY A 25 -45.08 -12.05 47.56
N ASP A 26 -44.19 -12.14 48.56
CA ASP A 26 -43.09 -13.12 48.62
C ASP A 26 -43.54 -14.58 48.84
N ASN A 27 -42.71 -15.55 48.43
CA ASN A 27 -42.13 -16.51 49.38
C ASN A 27 -40.85 -17.19 48.86
N ALA A 28 -40.04 -17.70 49.78
CA ALA A 28 -38.66 -18.14 49.57
C ALA A 28 -38.46 -19.67 49.65
N ASP A 29 -37.19 -20.05 49.80
CA ASP A 29 -36.62 -21.37 50.13
C ASP A 29 -36.58 -22.46 49.05
N ALA A 30 -35.59 -23.35 49.00
CA ALA A 30 -34.18 -23.30 49.44
C ALA A 30 -33.49 -24.60 48.97
N ASN A 31 -32.29 -24.53 48.41
CA ASN A 31 -31.19 -25.36 48.91
C ASN A 31 -29.82 -24.89 48.39
N ALA A 32 -28.85 -24.81 49.29
CA ALA A 32 -27.46 -24.54 48.96
C ALA A 32 -26.68 -25.85 48.92
N ASN A 33 -25.58 -25.88 48.18
CA ASN A 33 -24.37 -26.51 48.74
C ASN A 33 -23.13 -25.78 48.25
N ASN A 34 -22.22 -25.49 49.19
CA ASN A 34 -21.09 -24.59 48.98
C ASN A 34 -19.80 -25.36 48.65
N GLY A 35 -18.86 -24.72 47.97
CA GLY A 35 -17.58 -25.30 47.58
C GLY A 35 -16.57 -24.23 47.19
N ASP A 36 -15.90 -23.65 48.19
CA ASP A 36 -15.07 -22.45 48.04
C ASP A 36 -13.69 -22.68 47.40
N ASN A 37 -13.22 -21.61 46.74
CA ASN A 37 -11.86 -21.01 46.80
C ASN A 37 -11.06 -20.81 45.49
N ASN A 38 -10.40 -19.65 45.50
CA ASN A 38 -9.30 -19.16 44.64
C ASN A 38 -9.66 -18.65 43.24
N TYR A 39 -10.26 -17.45 43.24
CA TYR A 39 -10.18 -16.51 42.13
C TYR A 39 -8.81 -15.80 42.14
N VAL A 40 -8.02 -15.96 41.08
CA VAL A 40 -6.81 -15.17 40.82
C VAL A 40 -7.11 -14.25 39.64
N PRO A 41 -7.03 -12.92 39.78
CA PRO A 41 -7.13 -12.01 38.64
C PRO A 41 -5.78 -11.99 37.91
N ASP A 42 -5.76 -12.55 36.70
CA ASP A 42 -4.61 -12.46 35.80
C ASP A 42 -4.65 -11.12 35.05
N THR A 43 -3.68 -10.24 35.34
CA THR A 43 -3.54 -8.93 34.70
C THR A 43 -2.34 -8.94 33.75
N HIS A 44 -2.59 -9.26 32.48
CA HIS A 44 -1.61 -9.11 31.42
C HIS A 44 -1.87 -7.83 30.60
N ASP A 45 -1.36 -6.70 31.11
CA ASP A 45 -1.18 -5.47 30.35
C ASP A 45 -0.04 -5.67 29.32
N ASN A 46 -0.38 -5.65 28.03
CA ASN A 46 0.61 -5.55 26.94
C ASN A 46 0.74 -4.10 26.46
N ASN A 47 1.26 -3.23 27.34
CA ASN A 47 1.63 -1.86 27.01
C ASN A 47 3.15 -1.78 26.77
N ALA A 48 3.56 -1.92 25.51
CA ALA A 48 4.97 -1.83 25.11
C ALA A 48 5.45 -0.36 25.03
N HIS A 49 5.59 0.29 26.19
CA HIS A 49 6.36 1.53 26.28
C HIS A 49 7.86 1.21 26.31
N SER A 50 8.60 1.67 25.29
CA SER A 50 10.06 1.64 25.30
C SER A 50 10.60 2.81 26.11
N SER A 51 11.24 2.56 27.26
CA SER A 51 12.03 3.55 27.99
C SER A 51 13.26 2.96 28.67
N ASP A 52 14.36 3.68 28.48
CA ASP A 52 15.54 3.79 29.34
C ASP A 52 16.61 2.67 29.37
N TRP A 53 17.74 2.99 28.74
CA TRP A 53 19.07 2.59 29.21
C TRP A 53 20.00 3.81 29.24
N PHE A 54 19.87 4.63 30.29
CA PHE A 54 20.88 5.63 30.67
C PHE A 54 21.57 5.19 31.97
N GLY A 55 22.75 4.59 31.84
CA GLY A 55 23.66 4.39 32.95
C GLY A 55 24.38 5.70 33.29
N SER A 56 24.14 6.23 34.48
CA SER A 56 24.87 7.37 35.01
C SER A 56 26.31 7.00 35.34
N ASP A 57 27.28 7.85 35.00
CA ASP A 57 28.49 7.94 35.81
C ASP A 57 28.90 9.41 36.00
N SER A 58 29.40 9.70 37.20
CA SER A 58 29.55 11.07 37.70
C SER A 58 31.01 11.43 37.94
N HIS A 59 31.52 12.46 37.27
CA HIS A 59 32.65 13.26 37.77
C HIS A 59 32.53 14.72 37.30
N GLY A 60 32.67 15.65 38.23
CA GLY A 60 32.62 17.09 37.97
C GLY A 60 33.97 17.79 38.09
N SER A 61 33.88 19.12 38.13
CA SER A 61 34.95 20.10 38.47
C SER A 61 36.04 20.41 37.43
N ASN A 62 35.71 21.43 36.62
CA ASN A 62 36.35 22.77 36.62
C ASN A 62 37.13 23.21 35.36
N PRO A 63 37.08 24.51 34.98
CA PRO A 63 37.53 24.99 33.67
C PRO A 63 38.81 25.84 33.70
N HIS A 64 39.57 25.80 32.61
CA HIS A 64 40.47 26.85 32.10
C HIS A 64 40.62 26.59 30.59
N GLY A 65 40.86 27.56 29.71
CA GLY A 65 40.98 29.00 29.83
C GLY A 65 41.39 29.54 28.46
N SER A 66 40.74 30.58 27.96
CA SER A 66 41.23 31.28 26.76
C SER A 66 42.49 32.05 27.09
N ASP A 67 43.54 31.96 26.28
CA ASP A 67 44.36 33.12 25.94
C ASP A 67 45.24 32.86 24.70
N ALA A 68 45.57 33.95 24.01
CA ALA A 68 46.21 33.94 22.71
C ALA A 68 47.70 34.29 22.77
N HIS A 69 48.51 33.54 22.03
CA HIS A 69 49.84 33.92 21.55
C HIS A 69 50.01 33.29 20.16
N GLY A 70 50.66 33.89 19.18
CA GLY A 70 51.28 35.22 19.12
C GLY A 70 52.05 35.29 17.80
N SER A 71 51.81 36.31 17.00
CA SER A 71 52.56 36.54 15.75
C SER A 71 53.97 37.04 16.06
N ASP A 72 54.98 36.54 15.35
CA ASP A 72 56.11 37.41 14.99
C ASP A 72 56.83 36.94 13.71
N VAL A 73 57.40 37.91 13.00
CA VAL A 73 57.97 37.78 11.65
C VAL A 73 59.45 38.14 11.67
N GLN A 74 60.33 37.25 11.21
CA GLN A 74 61.63 37.63 10.61
C GLN A 74 62.00 36.62 9.51
N GLY A 75 62.56 37.11 8.39
CA GLY A 75 62.87 36.29 7.21
C GLY A 75 64.36 36.30 6.83
N SER A 76 64.71 35.57 5.78
CA SER A 76 65.92 35.76 4.96
C SER A 76 65.74 35.00 3.64
N ASP A 77 66.23 35.57 2.53
CA ASP A 77 66.04 35.08 1.15
C ASP A 77 67.37 34.49 0.57
N PRO A 78 67.43 34.02 -0.71
CA PRO A 78 68.16 32.79 -1.08
C PRO A 78 69.49 33.01 -1.85
N PRO A 79 70.06 31.92 -2.39
CA PRO A 79 70.52 31.84 -3.80
C PRO A 79 70.16 30.48 -4.47
N ASP A 80 70.27 30.20 -5.77
CA ASP A 80 70.58 31.01 -6.98
C ASP A 80 70.11 30.24 -8.25
N SER A 81 69.69 30.98 -9.28
CA SER A 81 70.05 30.98 -10.73
C SER A 81 70.42 29.68 -11.52
N GLU A 82 70.35 29.56 -12.87
CA GLU A 82 70.21 30.49 -14.02
C GLU A 82 69.40 29.89 -15.20
N SER A 83 68.77 30.73 -16.03
CA SER A 83 69.07 30.90 -17.49
C SER A 83 67.87 31.33 -18.37
N VAL A 84 68.12 32.36 -19.20
CA VAL A 84 67.25 33.09 -20.15
C VAL A 84 68.25 33.58 -21.24
N PRO A 85 68.00 33.59 -22.58
CA PRO A 85 67.18 34.63 -23.23
C PRO A 85 66.57 34.21 -24.63
N PRO A 86 66.20 35.11 -25.58
CA PRO A 86 64.78 35.42 -25.81
C PRO A 86 64.35 35.40 -27.32
N GLY A 87 63.10 35.76 -27.61
CA GLY A 87 62.64 36.02 -28.99
C GLY A 87 61.22 36.61 -29.05
N GLU A 88 61.01 37.62 -29.88
CA GLU A 88 59.78 38.44 -29.94
C GLU A 88 58.75 37.95 -30.96
N ASP A 89 57.49 38.29 -30.67
CA ASP A 89 56.36 38.62 -31.55
C ASP A 89 56.48 38.41 -33.09
N THR A 90 55.52 37.68 -33.67
CA THR A 90 54.78 38.10 -34.89
C THR A 90 53.63 37.13 -35.22
N GLY A 91 52.47 37.68 -35.60
CA GLY A 91 51.55 37.03 -36.55
C GLY A 91 50.29 36.36 -35.99
N ASP A 92 49.15 37.05 -36.17
CA ASP A 92 47.81 36.44 -36.24
C ASP A 92 47.52 36.12 -37.72
N ASP A 93 47.45 34.83 -38.08
CA ASP A 93 46.40 34.26 -38.94
C ASP A 93 46.45 32.72 -38.95
N GLY A 94 45.29 32.09 -39.19
CA GLY A 94 45.20 30.65 -39.45
C GLY A 94 44.24 29.89 -38.54
N THR A 95 43.03 29.64 -39.05
CA THR A 95 42.12 28.66 -38.46
C THR A 95 42.69 27.26 -38.64
N ASP A 96 42.86 26.51 -37.55
CA ASP A 96 42.93 25.05 -37.62
C ASP A 96 41.82 24.45 -36.75
N THR A 97 41.01 23.60 -37.38
CA THR A 97 39.85 22.97 -36.74
C THR A 97 40.22 21.54 -36.43
N ILE A 98 40.71 21.30 -35.21
CA ILE A 98 40.85 19.95 -34.69
C ILE A 98 39.44 19.39 -34.51
N VAL A 99 38.98 18.68 -35.54
CA VAL A 99 37.77 17.86 -35.47
C VAL A 99 38.13 16.63 -34.63
N ASP A 100 37.95 16.75 -33.32
CA ASP A 100 37.93 15.57 -32.47
C ASP A 100 36.64 14.80 -32.77
N THR A 101 36.76 13.76 -33.59
CA THR A 101 35.68 12.79 -33.81
C THR A 101 35.60 11.84 -32.62
N ASP A 102 35.33 12.40 -31.44
CA ASP A 102 35.01 11.60 -30.28
C ASP A 102 33.76 10.80 -30.62
N THR A 103 33.94 9.48 -30.70
CA THR A 103 32.93 8.60 -31.28
C THR A 103 31.92 8.36 -30.17
N ILE A 104 30.86 9.16 -30.14
CA ILE A 104 29.73 8.95 -29.24
C ILE A 104 29.17 7.56 -29.53
N VAL A 105 29.64 6.58 -28.75
CA VAL A 105 29.01 5.29 -28.61
C VAL A 105 27.71 5.58 -27.88
N VAL A 106 26.66 5.84 -28.66
CA VAL A 106 25.30 5.85 -28.15
C VAL A 106 25.07 4.47 -27.56
N SER A 107 25.11 4.37 -26.23
CA SER A 107 24.65 3.18 -25.53
C SER A 107 23.19 3.00 -25.94
N THR A 108 22.96 2.02 -26.80
CA THR A 108 21.60 1.54 -27.08
C THR A 108 21.23 0.65 -25.91
N ASP A 109 20.91 1.29 -24.80
CA ASP A 109 20.41 0.60 -23.61
C ASP A 109 19.27 -0.33 -24.08
N PRO A 110 19.32 -1.63 -23.74
CA PRO A 110 18.42 -2.61 -24.31
C PRO A 110 16.98 -2.25 -23.95
N ASN A 111 16.10 -2.24 -24.95
CA ASN A 111 14.71 -1.82 -24.76
C ASN A 111 14.05 -2.64 -23.64
N THR A 112 13.69 -1.95 -22.57
CA THR A 112 13.09 -2.54 -21.38
C THR A 112 11.58 -2.67 -21.62
N PRO A 113 10.93 -3.80 -21.29
CA PRO A 113 9.49 -3.93 -21.49
C PRO A 113 8.68 -2.91 -20.66
N PRO A 114 7.52 -2.47 -21.17
CA PRO A 114 6.63 -1.57 -20.44
C PRO A 114 6.03 -2.28 -19.21
N SER A 115 5.49 -1.51 -18.25
CA SER A 115 4.67 -2.06 -17.18
C SER A 115 3.25 -2.40 -17.64
N CYS A 116 2.61 -3.38 -16.98
CA CYS A 116 1.20 -3.68 -17.19
C CYS A 116 0.60 -4.33 -15.94
N VAL A 117 -0.33 -3.64 -15.27
CA VAL A 117 -0.96 -4.09 -14.03
C VAL A 117 -2.48 -4.03 -14.18
N LEU A 118 -3.16 -5.14 -13.92
CA LEU A 118 -4.62 -5.15 -13.83
C LEU A 118 -5.07 -4.47 -12.52
N THR A 119 -5.69 -3.30 -12.65
CA THR A 119 -6.27 -2.57 -11.52
C THR A 119 -7.72 -2.95 -11.28
N GLN A 120 -8.41 -3.51 -12.30
CA GLN A 120 -9.72 -4.14 -12.16
C GLN A 120 -9.88 -5.34 -13.09
N PRO A 121 -10.61 -6.38 -12.67
CA PRO A 121 -11.15 -6.58 -11.32
C PRO A 121 -10.07 -6.93 -10.26
N HIS A 122 -10.43 -7.04 -8.98
CA HIS A 122 -9.58 -7.66 -7.95
C HIS A 122 -9.66 -9.21 -8.04
N VAL A 123 -8.65 -9.88 -7.52
CA VAL A 123 -8.68 -11.34 -7.28
C VAL A 123 -9.83 -11.66 -6.33
N ASN A 124 -10.57 -12.74 -6.57
CA ASN A 124 -11.80 -13.12 -5.87
C ASN A 124 -13.05 -12.25 -6.16
N ALA A 125 -13.00 -11.37 -7.17
CA ALA A 125 -14.21 -10.66 -7.61
C ALA A 125 -15.26 -11.65 -8.15
N TYR A 126 -16.53 -11.40 -7.82
CA TYR A 126 -17.67 -12.19 -8.23
C TYR A 126 -18.62 -11.37 -9.11
N PHE A 127 -19.03 -11.97 -10.24
CA PHE A 127 -19.97 -11.39 -11.19
C PHE A 127 -21.16 -12.32 -11.42
N GLN A 128 -22.31 -11.75 -11.79
CA GLN A 128 -23.49 -12.53 -12.17
C GLN A 128 -23.36 -12.97 -13.64
N GLN A 129 -23.69 -14.23 -13.94
CA GLN A 129 -23.69 -14.76 -15.30
C GLN A 129 -24.53 -13.89 -16.24
N GLY A 130 -23.96 -13.58 -17.41
CA GLY A 130 -24.57 -12.70 -18.39
C GLY A 130 -24.35 -11.21 -18.12
N SER A 131 -23.74 -10.81 -16.99
CA SER A 131 -23.28 -9.43 -16.82
C SER A 131 -22.06 -9.14 -17.72
N SER A 132 -21.79 -7.86 -17.92
CA SER A 132 -20.49 -7.42 -18.43
C SER A 132 -19.47 -7.31 -17.31
N VAL A 133 -18.19 -7.52 -17.63
CA VAL A 133 -17.03 -7.32 -16.75
C VAL A 133 -16.19 -6.19 -17.34
N ALA A 134 -16.02 -5.10 -16.58
CA ALA A 134 -15.09 -4.03 -16.91
C ALA A 134 -13.67 -4.41 -16.45
N ILE A 135 -12.75 -4.58 -17.40
CA ILE A 135 -11.36 -4.93 -17.14
C ILE A 135 -10.52 -3.68 -17.36
N ARG A 136 -9.69 -3.31 -16.38
CA ARG A 136 -8.80 -2.13 -16.45
C ARG A 136 -7.35 -2.53 -16.23
N ALA A 137 -6.49 -2.08 -17.13
CA ALA A 137 -5.04 -2.22 -17.01
C ALA A 137 -4.39 -0.84 -16.94
N TYR A 138 -3.58 -0.60 -15.91
CA TYR A 138 -2.65 0.51 -15.86
C TYR A 138 -1.34 0.07 -16.55
N ALA A 139 -0.94 0.76 -17.60
CA ALA A 139 0.25 0.39 -18.38
C ALA A 139 1.02 1.64 -18.79
N THR A 140 2.32 1.65 -18.51
CA THR A 140 3.23 2.75 -18.81
C THR A 140 4.54 2.24 -19.39
N ASP A 141 5.24 3.10 -20.09
CA ASP A 141 6.60 2.84 -20.55
C ASP A 141 7.53 3.97 -20.06
N ILE A 142 7.35 4.32 -18.78
CA ILE A 142 7.96 5.46 -18.09
C ILE A 142 8.95 4.89 -17.07
N GLY A 143 10.23 5.21 -17.25
CA GLY A 143 11.28 4.28 -16.83
C GLY A 143 12.53 4.81 -16.13
N GLY A 144 12.70 6.10 -15.89
CA GLY A 144 13.92 6.68 -15.30
C GLY A 144 14.56 7.73 -16.20
N SER A 145 15.88 7.94 -16.09
CA SER A 145 16.58 9.06 -16.76
C SER A 145 16.85 8.88 -18.27
N PHE A 146 16.50 7.75 -18.88
CA PHE A 146 16.89 7.43 -20.26
C PHE A 146 15.71 6.80 -21.02
N ALA A 147 15.21 7.55 -22.02
CA ALA A 147 14.06 7.27 -22.89
C ALA A 147 12.69 7.08 -22.21
N ASP A 148 11.81 8.07 -22.40
CA ASP A 148 10.36 7.87 -22.26
C ASP A 148 9.84 7.14 -23.50
N GLY A 149 9.50 5.86 -23.33
CA GLY A 149 8.81 5.10 -24.37
C GLY A 149 7.30 5.35 -24.32
N THR A 150 6.56 4.63 -25.18
CA THR A 150 5.10 4.73 -25.28
C THR A 150 4.48 3.35 -25.45
N VAL A 151 3.54 3.01 -24.58
CA VAL A 151 2.69 1.82 -24.77
C VAL A 151 1.81 2.06 -25.99
N THR A 152 2.07 1.35 -27.08
CA THR A 152 1.33 1.46 -28.34
C THR A 152 -0.01 0.74 -28.28
N LYS A 153 -0.10 -0.32 -27.46
CA LYS A 153 -1.32 -1.11 -27.27
C LYS A 153 -1.32 -1.92 -25.97
N VAL A 154 -2.51 -2.22 -25.48
CA VAL A 154 -2.76 -3.24 -24.46
C VAL A 154 -3.75 -4.28 -24.98
N GLU A 155 -3.33 -5.54 -24.97
CA GLU A 155 -4.14 -6.71 -25.33
C GLU A 155 -4.71 -7.37 -24.06
N PHE A 156 -6.00 -7.73 -24.08
CA PHE A 156 -6.68 -8.33 -22.93
C PHE A 156 -7.03 -9.79 -23.22
N PHE A 157 -6.86 -10.68 -22.23
CA PHE A 157 -7.05 -12.12 -22.37
C PHE A 157 -7.75 -12.72 -21.16
N TYR A 158 -8.44 -13.86 -21.38
CA TYR A 158 -8.91 -14.74 -20.33
C TYR A 158 -8.54 -16.20 -20.61
N ALA A 159 -8.43 -17.01 -19.57
CA ALA A 159 -8.36 -18.47 -19.64
C ALA A 159 -9.27 -19.08 -18.55
N PRO A 160 -10.01 -20.17 -18.81
CA PRO A 160 -10.69 -20.91 -17.76
C PRO A 160 -9.68 -21.45 -16.75
N VAL A 161 -9.94 -21.34 -15.44
CA VAL A 161 -9.01 -21.79 -14.39
C VAL A 161 -8.70 -23.28 -14.50
N ALA A 162 -9.69 -24.10 -14.86
CA ALA A 162 -9.53 -25.54 -15.11
C ALA A 162 -8.76 -25.89 -16.41
N GLN A 163 -8.51 -24.92 -17.30
CA GLN A 163 -7.86 -25.12 -18.59
C GLN A 163 -6.96 -23.91 -18.95
N PRO A 164 -5.89 -23.64 -18.18
CA PRO A 164 -5.09 -22.41 -18.34
C PRO A 164 -4.38 -22.29 -19.70
N ALA A 165 -4.12 -23.41 -20.38
CA ALA A 165 -3.59 -23.42 -21.74
C ALA A 165 -4.57 -22.83 -22.78
N ASN A 166 -5.88 -22.83 -22.51
CA ASN A 166 -6.92 -22.33 -23.40
C ASN A 166 -7.13 -20.80 -23.23
N THR A 167 -6.05 -20.04 -23.44
CA THR A 167 -6.06 -18.58 -23.37
C THR A 167 -6.70 -17.99 -24.63
N THR A 168 -7.66 -17.07 -24.44
CA THR A 168 -8.42 -16.40 -25.51
C THR A 168 -8.26 -14.88 -25.39
N LYS A 169 -7.98 -14.20 -26.52
CA LYS A 169 -7.93 -12.73 -26.59
C LYS A 169 -9.36 -12.17 -26.58
N LEU A 170 -9.64 -11.27 -25.63
CA LEU A 170 -10.90 -10.51 -25.55
C LEU A 170 -10.90 -9.32 -26.50
N GLY A 171 -9.78 -8.62 -26.59
CA GLY A 171 -9.68 -7.39 -27.36
C GLY A 171 -8.29 -6.73 -27.25
N GLU A 172 -8.19 -5.55 -27.84
CA GLU A 172 -6.97 -4.73 -27.89
C GLU A 172 -7.37 -3.26 -27.83
N GLN A 173 -6.61 -2.47 -27.09
CA GLN A 173 -6.86 -1.06 -26.86
C GLN A 173 -5.60 -0.25 -27.15
N THR A 174 -5.70 0.75 -28.03
CA THR A 174 -4.61 1.68 -28.39
C THR A 174 -4.82 3.08 -27.79
N THR A 175 -5.91 3.28 -27.06
CA THR A 175 -6.28 4.54 -26.40
C THR A 175 -6.49 4.32 -24.92
N HIS A 176 -6.07 5.28 -24.10
CA HIS A 176 -6.18 5.21 -22.64
C HIS A 176 -6.62 6.56 -22.06
N SER A 177 -7.08 6.55 -20.81
CA SER A 177 -7.21 7.76 -19.99
C SER A 177 -6.22 7.66 -18.83
N ALA A 178 -5.28 8.60 -18.73
CA ALA A 178 -4.22 8.63 -17.72
C ALA A 178 -3.58 7.23 -17.47
N HIS A 179 -3.00 6.67 -18.53
CA HIS A 179 -2.36 5.34 -18.57
C HIS A 179 -3.26 4.13 -18.27
N THR A 180 -4.57 4.34 -18.08
CA THR A 180 -5.55 3.27 -17.88
C THR A 180 -6.25 2.91 -19.19
N TYR A 181 -6.05 1.66 -19.63
CA TYR A 181 -6.70 1.02 -20.76
C TYR A 181 -7.89 0.19 -20.24
N MET A 182 -9.00 0.16 -20.99
CA MET A 182 -10.24 -0.51 -20.54
C MET A 182 -10.80 -1.43 -21.63
N GLN A 183 -11.12 -2.66 -21.27
CA GLN A 183 -11.83 -3.62 -22.11
C GLN A 183 -13.12 -4.06 -21.41
N MET A 184 -14.24 -4.04 -22.12
CA MET A 184 -15.47 -4.68 -21.67
C MET A 184 -15.50 -6.13 -22.16
N TRP A 185 -15.78 -7.07 -21.26
CA TRP A 185 -16.14 -8.44 -21.60
C TRP A 185 -17.63 -8.62 -21.35
N GLU A 186 -18.42 -8.69 -22.42
CA GLU A 186 -19.89 -8.70 -22.33
C GLU A 186 -20.46 -10.12 -22.19
N ASN A 187 -21.64 -10.22 -21.58
CA ASN A 187 -22.46 -11.44 -21.50
C ASN A 187 -21.69 -12.66 -20.96
N VAL A 188 -20.87 -12.46 -19.90
CA VAL A 188 -19.88 -13.46 -19.50
C VAL A 188 -20.54 -14.77 -19.03
N PRO A 189 -20.18 -15.94 -19.59
CA PRO A 189 -20.71 -17.24 -19.14
C PRO A 189 -20.26 -17.59 -17.73
N ALA A 190 -21.05 -18.39 -17.00
CA ALA A 190 -20.65 -18.87 -15.68
C ALA A 190 -19.36 -19.72 -15.77
N GLY A 191 -18.47 -19.54 -14.80
CA GLY A 191 -17.17 -20.20 -14.75
C GLY A 191 -16.18 -19.45 -13.86
N GLU A 192 -15.01 -20.06 -13.64
CA GLU A 192 -13.86 -19.43 -13.01
C GLU A 192 -12.83 -19.08 -14.08
N TYR A 193 -12.34 -17.84 -14.07
CA TYR A 193 -11.45 -17.33 -15.10
C TYR A 193 -10.22 -16.63 -14.52
N ARG A 194 -9.08 -16.83 -15.18
CA ARG A 194 -7.87 -16.03 -15.01
C ARG A 194 -7.83 -14.98 -16.11
N ILE A 195 -7.80 -13.70 -15.75
CA ILE A 195 -7.67 -12.56 -16.67
C ILE A 195 -6.23 -12.06 -16.65
N THR A 196 -5.69 -11.67 -17.82
CA THR A 196 -4.39 -10.99 -17.95
C THR A 196 -4.46 -9.89 -19.00
N ALA A 197 -3.65 -8.85 -18.83
CA ALA A 197 -3.39 -7.84 -19.85
C ALA A 197 -1.93 -7.90 -20.31
N LYS A 198 -1.66 -7.55 -21.56
CA LYS A 198 -0.31 -7.47 -22.14
C LYS A 198 -0.10 -6.09 -22.78
N ALA A 199 0.81 -5.30 -22.23
CA ALA A 199 1.25 -4.05 -22.85
C ALA A 199 2.34 -4.33 -23.90
N THR A 200 2.38 -3.54 -24.96
CA THR A 200 3.48 -3.53 -25.95
C THR A 200 3.89 -2.08 -26.20
N ASP A 201 5.19 -1.81 -26.22
CA ASP A 201 5.76 -0.47 -26.43
C ASP A 201 5.90 -0.11 -27.93
N ASN A 202 6.60 0.99 -28.24
CA ASN A 202 6.88 1.45 -29.62
C ASN A 202 8.16 0.86 -30.23
N ALA A 203 8.97 0.12 -29.47
CA ALA A 203 10.14 -0.62 -29.94
C ALA A 203 9.86 -2.13 -30.10
N GLY A 204 8.67 -2.60 -29.69
CA GLY A 204 8.16 -3.95 -29.83
C GLY A 204 8.36 -4.87 -28.61
N ALA A 205 8.93 -4.40 -27.49
CA ALA A 205 8.94 -5.22 -26.28
C ALA A 205 7.57 -5.17 -25.57
N ALA A 206 7.32 -6.18 -24.74
CA ALA A 206 6.01 -6.42 -24.17
C ALA A 206 6.09 -7.14 -22.83
N PHE A 207 5.16 -6.79 -21.95
CA PHE A 207 5.02 -7.38 -20.63
C PHE A 207 3.58 -7.84 -20.41
N THR A 208 3.39 -8.93 -19.67
CA THR A 208 2.06 -9.48 -19.33
C THR A 208 1.86 -9.41 -17.82
N SER A 209 0.72 -8.88 -17.41
CA SER A 209 0.38 -8.66 -16.00
C SER A 209 0.33 -9.94 -15.17
N ALA A 210 0.40 -9.79 -13.85
CA ALA A 210 -0.14 -10.79 -12.92
C ALA A 210 -1.58 -11.17 -13.31
N GLY A 211 -1.97 -12.42 -13.03
CA GLY A 211 -3.29 -12.94 -13.38
C GLY A 211 -4.36 -12.62 -12.34
N VAL A 212 -5.50 -12.07 -12.74
CA VAL A 212 -6.62 -11.86 -11.81
C VAL A 212 -7.58 -13.05 -11.90
N LEU A 213 -7.80 -13.74 -10.77
CA LEU A 213 -8.79 -14.82 -10.68
C LEU A 213 -10.17 -14.26 -10.31
N ILE A 214 -11.19 -14.53 -11.14
CA ILE A 214 -12.58 -14.14 -10.89
C ILE A 214 -13.54 -15.33 -10.98
N THR A 215 -14.71 -15.18 -10.36
CA THR A 215 -15.84 -16.11 -10.47
C THR A 215 -17.02 -15.42 -11.16
N VAL A 216 -17.67 -16.13 -12.09
CA VAL A 216 -18.94 -15.74 -12.69
C VAL A 216 -19.96 -16.82 -12.39
N GLY A 217 -21.08 -16.47 -11.76
CA GLY A 217 -22.05 -17.45 -11.26
C GLY A 217 -23.50 -17.01 -11.37
N ALA A 218 -24.44 -17.92 -11.09
CA ALA A 218 -25.88 -17.67 -11.25
C ALA A 218 -26.48 -16.74 -10.17
N GLN A 219 -25.80 -16.53 -9.04
CA GLN A 219 -26.28 -15.68 -7.94
C GLN A 219 -26.10 -14.20 -8.29
N ALA A 220 -26.99 -13.35 -7.79
CA ALA A 220 -26.87 -11.90 -7.91
C ALA A 220 -25.69 -11.36 -7.08
N VAL A 221 -24.99 -10.35 -7.59
CA VAL A 221 -23.86 -9.72 -6.90
C VAL A 221 -24.37 -8.94 -5.67
N THR A 222 -23.84 -9.25 -4.49
CA THR A 222 -24.04 -8.42 -3.29
C THR A 222 -23.01 -7.30 -3.30
N GLN A 223 -23.45 -6.05 -3.46
CA GLN A 223 -22.58 -4.89 -3.29
C GLN A 223 -22.19 -4.74 -1.81
N ARG A 224 -20.91 -4.51 -1.55
CA ARG A 224 -20.33 -4.36 -0.20
C ARG A 224 -19.41 -3.14 -0.17
N GLY A 225 -19.35 -2.49 0.99
CA GLY A 225 -18.61 -1.26 1.23
C GLY A 225 -19.16 -0.03 0.51
N MET A 226 -18.87 1.15 1.06
CA MET A 226 -19.37 2.43 0.53
C MET A 226 -18.82 2.74 -0.87
N SER A 227 -17.64 2.21 -1.21
CA SER A 227 -17.01 2.38 -2.53
C SER A 227 -17.47 1.36 -3.59
N ALA A 228 -18.50 0.55 -3.30
CA ALA A 228 -19.16 -0.25 -4.33
C ALA A 228 -19.57 0.62 -5.52
N CYS A 229 -19.34 0.12 -6.73
CA CYS A 229 -19.46 0.82 -8.01
C CYS A 229 -18.43 1.93 -8.27
N LYS A 230 -17.63 2.40 -7.31
CA LYS A 230 -16.88 3.68 -7.43
C LYS A 230 -15.51 3.59 -8.12
N GLY A 231 -15.13 2.42 -8.63
CA GLY A 231 -13.96 2.28 -9.50
C GLY A 231 -12.60 2.13 -8.81
N LYS A 232 -12.59 2.11 -7.47
CA LYS A 232 -11.43 1.78 -6.63
C LYS A 232 -11.95 1.06 -5.39
N TYR A 233 -11.12 0.25 -4.74
CA TYR A 233 -11.48 -0.30 -3.43
C TYR A 233 -11.31 0.78 -2.35
N LEU A 234 -12.11 0.66 -1.29
CA LEU A 234 -11.89 1.34 0.00
C LEU A 234 -11.89 0.26 1.08
N GLY A 235 -10.69 -0.12 1.49
CA GLY A 235 -10.43 -1.20 2.43
C GLY A 235 -10.22 -0.72 3.86
N ASN A 236 -10.15 -1.67 4.77
CA ASN A 236 -9.74 -1.43 6.15
C ASN A 236 -9.03 -2.67 6.71
N ILE A 237 -8.38 -2.51 7.86
CA ILE A 237 -7.78 -3.63 8.58
C ILE A 237 -8.83 -4.49 9.28
N ILE A 238 -8.50 -5.77 9.42
CA ILE A 238 -9.07 -6.66 10.42
C ILE A 238 -7.97 -6.97 11.44
N PRO A 239 -8.17 -6.67 12.74
CA PRO A 239 -7.26 -7.07 13.81
C PRO A 239 -7.56 -8.52 14.21
N TYR A 240 -7.99 -8.78 15.44
CA TYR A 240 -8.27 -10.13 15.98
C TYR A 240 -9.73 -10.61 15.82
N SER A 241 -10.60 -9.76 15.28
CA SER A 241 -12.03 -10.07 15.12
C SER A 241 -12.68 -9.25 14.01
N VAL A 242 -13.63 -9.85 13.29
CA VAL A 242 -14.44 -9.15 12.29
C VAL A 242 -15.61 -8.44 12.98
N ARG A 243 -15.74 -7.13 12.79
CA ARG A 243 -16.95 -6.39 13.21
C ARG A 243 -18.11 -6.69 12.26
N SER A 244 -19.32 -6.80 12.82
CA SER A 244 -20.55 -7.03 12.04
C SER A 244 -20.86 -5.90 11.04
N ASP A 245 -20.33 -4.70 11.26
CA ASP A 245 -20.50 -3.54 10.38
C ASP A 245 -19.44 -3.41 9.27
N PHE A 246 -18.41 -4.25 9.24
CA PHE A 246 -17.27 -4.12 8.33
C PHE A 246 -17.70 -4.01 6.86
N ASN A 247 -18.57 -4.91 6.40
CA ASN A 247 -19.02 -4.98 5.02
C ASN A 247 -20.01 -3.87 4.61
N ASN A 248 -20.50 -3.08 5.56
CA ASN A 248 -21.31 -1.89 5.27
C ASN A 248 -20.41 -0.74 4.79
N TYR A 249 -19.19 -0.66 5.31
CA TYR A 249 -18.25 0.43 5.05
C TYR A 249 -17.16 0.04 4.04
N TRP A 250 -16.61 -1.17 4.13
CA TRP A 250 -15.37 -1.54 3.44
C TRP A 250 -15.55 -2.67 2.41
N ASN A 251 -14.72 -2.65 1.36
CA ASN A 251 -14.67 -3.70 0.34
C ASN A 251 -13.25 -4.22 0.03
N GLY A 252 -12.31 -3.95 0.93
CA GLY A 252 -10.99 -4.58 0.95
C GLY A 252 -10.56 -4.88 2.38
N VAL A 253 -9.76 -5.95 2.53
CA VAL A 253 -9.26 -6.42 3.81
C VAL A 253 -7.74 -6.46 3.79
N THR A 254 -7.13 -5.86 4.79
CA THR A 254 -5.75 -6.15 5.20
C THR A 254 -5.78 -6.80 6.59
N ALA A 255 -4.89 -7.74 6.88
CA ALA A 255 -4.68 -8.19 8.26
C ALA A 255 -3.73 -7.22 8.98
N GLU A 256 -4.14 -6.62 10.09
CA GLU A 256 -3.32 -5.62 10.81
C GLU A 256 -1.98 -6.22 11.31
N ASN A 257 -2.06 -7.43 11.87
CA ASN A 257 -0.94 -8.10 12.50
C ASN A 257 -0.80 -9.57 12.12
N SER A 258 -1.90 -10.26 11.83
CA SER A 258 -1.91 -11.73 11.78
C SER A 258 -1.22 -12.37 10.56
N CYS A 259 -0.93 -11.59 9.52
CA CYS A 259 -0.16 -12.04 8.35
C CYS A 259 1.34 -11.67 8.41
N LYS A 260 1.81 -11.04 9.49
CA LYS A 260 3.23 -10.76 9.72
C LYS A 260 3.96 -12.06 10.10
N TRP A 261 5.19 -12.24 9.61
CA TRP A 261 5.89 -13.55 9.70
C TRP A 261 6.05 -14.07 11.13
N GLY A 262 6.38 -13.24 12.12
CA GLY A 262 6.48 -13.65 13.52
C GLY A 262 5.13 -14.00 14.17
N SER A 263 4.00 -13.51 13.64
CA SER A 263 2.66 -13.91 14.08
C SER A 263 2.25 -15.27 13.53
N VAL A 264 2.67 -15.59 12.31
CA VAL A 264 2.42 -16.90 11.69
C VAL A 264 3.40 -17.96 12.20
N GLU A 265 4.70 -17.66 12.25
CA GLU A 265 5.76 -18.64 12.46
C GLU A 265 6.67 -18.28 13.65
N GLY A 266 6.07 -17.83 14.75
CA GLY A 266 6.79 -17.51 15.99
C GLY A 266 7.65 -18.66 16.54
N THR A 267 7.39 -19.90 16.14
CA THR A 267 8.29 -21.06 16.32
C THR A 267 8.57 -21.70 14.96
N ARG A 268 9.85 -21.88 14.63
CA ARG A 268 10.32 -22.42 13.35
C ARG A 268 9.62 -23.72 12.98
N ASN A 269 9.14 -23.82 11.74
CA ASN A 269 8.37 -24.94 11.19
C ASN A 269 7.03 -25.22 11.91
N GLN A 270 6.48 -24.25 12.65
CA GLN A 270 5.18 -24.35 13.33
C GLN A 270 4.28 -23.16 13.01
N MET A 271 3.53 -23.29 11.91
CA MET A 271 2.68 -22.23 11.37
C MET A 271 1.33 -22.13 12.11
N ASN A 272 1.07 -20.97 12.73
CA ASN A 272 -0.20 -20.59 13.34
C ASN A 272 -1.02 -19.67 12.41
N TRP A 273 -1.87 -20.26 11.58
CA TRP A 273 -2.69 -19.52 10.62
C TRP A 273 -3.98 -18.91 11.21
N THR A 274 -4.31 -19.17 12.48
CA THR A 274 -5.65 -18.97 13.06
C THR A 274 -6.22 -17.56 12.80
N GLN A 275 -5.41 -16.52 13.00
CA GLN A 275 -5.85 -15.13 12.85
C GLN A 275 -5.64 -14.60 11.41
N ALA A 276 -4.74 -15.19 10.62
CA ALA A 276 -4.60 -14.88 9.19
C ALA A 276 -5.81 -15.42 8.41
N ASP A 277 -6.22 -16.65 8.75
CA ASP A 277 -7.43 -17.30 8.24
C ASP A 277 -8.70 -16.51 8.54
N LEU A 278 -8.79 -15.85 9.69
CA LEU A 278 -9.95 -15.02 10.04
C LEU A 278 -10.12 -13.86 9.05
N ALA A 279 -9.05 -13.13 8.76
CA ALA A 279 -9.07 -12.03 7.79
C ALA A 279 -9.24 -12.54 6.34
N TYR A 280 -8.49 -13.57 5.95
CA TYR A 280 -8.56 -14.16 4.61
C TYR A 280 -9.94 -14.75 4.31
N ASN A 281 -10.50 -15.56 5.21
CA ASN A 281 -11.81 -16.17 4.98
C ASN A 281 -12.94 -15.13 4.98
N HIS A 282 -12.83 -14.04 5.76
CA HIS A 282 -13.78 -12.94 5.66
C HIS A 282 -13.75 -12.29 4.26
N ALA A 283 -12.56 -11.98 3.74
CA ALA A 283 -12.42 -11.44 2.38
C ALA A 283 -12.91 -12.43 1.32
N LYS A 284 -12.49 -13.70 1.41
CA LYS A 284 -12.84 -14.79 0.50
C LYS A 284 -14.35 -14.97 0.40
N ASN A 285 -15.01 -15.22 1.53
CA ASN A 285 -16.44 -15.54 1.60
C ASN A 285 -17.36 -14.36 1.25
N ASN A 286 -16.83 -13.13 1.22
CA ASN A 286 -17.59 -11.92 0.91
C ASN A 286 -17.26 -11.33 -0.47
N HIS A 287 -16.37 -11.95 -1.25
CA HIS A 287 -15.89 -11.46 -2.54
C HIS A 287 -15.24 -10.06 -2.45
N LEU A 288 -14.43 -9.86 -1.41
CA LEU A 288 -13.63 -8.65 -1.21
C LEU A 288 -12.20 -8.88 -1.70
N MET A 289 -11.46 -7.81 -1.97
CA MET A 289 -10.01 -7.94 -2.13
C MET A 289 -9.35 -8.31 -0.79
N PHE A 290 -8.25 -9.06 -0.87
CA PHE A 290 -7.41 -9.38 0.28
C PHE A 290 -5.96 -8.95 0.03
N ARG A 291 -5.40 -8.21 0.97
CA ARG A 291 -3.99 -7.80 1.00
C ARG A 291 -3.26 -8.60 2.08
N TYR A 292 -2.23 -9.36 1.68
CA TYR A 292 -1.33 -10.02 2.60
C TYR A 292 -0.26 -9.01 3.06
N HIS A 293 -0.30 -8.64 4.34
CA HIS A 293 0.62 -7.69 4.96
C HIS A 293 1.32 -8.37 6.15
N ALA A 294 2.60 -8.71 6.07
CA ALA A 294 3.54 -8.57 4.95
C ALA A 294 4.47 -9.81 4.87
N LEU A 295 5.12 -10.03 3.73
CA LEU A 295 6.10 -11.13 3.58
C LEU A 295 7.39 -10.80 4.34
N ALA A 296 8.12 -9.78 3.90
CA ALA A 296 9.36 -9.34 4.50
C ALA A 296 9.21 -7.96 5.14
N TRP A 297 9.43 -7.89 6.44
CA TRP A 297 9.51 -6.66 7.22
C TRP A 297 10.56 -6.84 8.32
N GLY A 298 11.36 -5.81 8.58
CA GLY A 298 12.39 -5.86 9.63
C GLY A 298 11.85 -5.67 11.05
N SER A 299 10.53 -5.75 11.25
CA SER A 299 9.87 -5.81 12.54
C SER A 299 8.84 -6.95 12.54
N GLN A 300 8.45 -7.41 13.73
CA GLN A 300 7.52 -8.55 13.93
C GLN A 300 7.84 -9.79 13.09
N TYR A 301 9.12 -10.03 12.77
CA TYR A 301 9.64 -11.28 12.20
C TYR A 301 9.94 -12.31 13.31
N PRO A 302 10.11 -13.61 13.00
CA PRO A 302 10.39 -14.61 14.02
C PRO A 302 11.81 -14.46 14.61
N SER A 303 11.94 -14.39 15.93
CA SER A 303 13.24 -14.13 16.59
C SER A 303 14.33 -15.16 16.25
N TRP A 304 13.96 -16.39 15.90
CA TRP A 304 14.89 -17.46 15.53
C TRP A 304 15.67 -17.18 14.22
N ILE A 305 15.17 -16.31 13.33
CA ILE A 305 15.89 -15.97 12.08
C ILE A 305 17.21 -15.23 12.36
N THR A 306 17.32 -14.54 13.50
CA THR A 306 18.52 -13.74 13.90
C THR A 306 19.81 -14.55 14.03
N SER A 307 19.70 -15.88 14.09
CA SER A 307 20.82 -16.81 14.21
C SER A 307 21.23 -17.48 12.89
N LEU A 308 20.50 -17.21 11.80
CA LEU A 308 20.66 -17.91 10.52
C LEU A 308 21.79 -17.33 9.66
N SER A 309 22.34 -18.16 8.79
CA SER A 309 23.12 -17.66 7.65
C SER A 309 22.17 -16.98 6.64
N PRO A 310 22.66 -16.08 5.76
CA PRO A 310 21.85 -15.52 4.68
C PRO A 310 21.22 -16.58 3.77
N GLN A 311 21.91 -17.70 3.55
CA GLN A 311 21.38 -18.83 2.76
C GLN A 311 20.20 -19.50 3.48
N ASP A 312 20.30 -19.72 4.79
CA ASP A 312 19.22 -20.34 5.57
C ASP A 312 18.04 -19.38 5.70
N PHE A 313 18.27 -18.08 5.94
CA PHE A 313 17.20 -17.07 5.98
C PHE A 313 16.48 -17.03 4.62
N GLN A 314 17.19 -16.94 3.49
CA GLN A 314 16.58 -17.02 2.17
C GLN A 314 15.76 -18.30 1.96
N ALA A 315 16.22 -19.46 2.44
CA ALA A 315 15.48 -20.71 2.35
C ALA A 315 14.17 -20.69 3.17
N GLU A 316 14.22 -20.21 4.42
CA GLU A 316 13.04 -20.14 5.32
C GLU A 316 12.02 -19.10 4.83
N MET A 317 12.49 -17.97 4.28
CA MET A 317 11.63 -16.98 3.63
C MET A 317 10.93 -17.58 2.38
N GLU A 318 11.63 -18.40 1.58
CA GLU A 318 11.00 -19.12 0.48
C GLU A 318 10.01 -20.20 0.95
N GLU A 319 10.32 -20.95 2.02
CA GLU A 319 9.38 -21.90 2.63
C GLU A 319 8.11 -21.20 3.13
N TYR A 320 8.25 -20.05 3.81
CA TYR A 320 7.13 -19.22 4.24
C TYR A 320 6.29 -18.73 3.04
N MET A 321 6.90 -18.25 1.96
CA MET A 321 6.18 -17.90 0.72
C MET A 321 5.40 -19.10 0.14
N VAL A 322 6.01 -20.28 0.08
CA VAL A 322 5.36 -21.51 -0.41
C VAL A 322 4.18 -21.91 0.49
N ALA A 323 4.32 -21.77 1.81
CA ALA A 323 3.25 -22.07 2.75
C ALA A 323 2.03 -21.13 2.56
N ILE A 324 2.28 -19.83 2.37
CA ILE A 324 1.25 -18.83 2.03
C ILE A 324 0.59 -19.15 0.69
N ALA A 325 1.38 -19.39 -0.36
CA ALA A 325 0.87 -19.64 -1.72
C ALA A 325 -0.06 -20.86 -1.78
N ASN A 326 0.32 -21.94 -1.09
CA ASN A 326 -0.51 -23.15 -0.98
C ASN A 326 -1.80 -22.92 -0.17
N ARG A 327 -1.79 -22.00 0.80
CA ARG A 327 -2.94 -21.75 1.69
C ARG A 327 -3.94 -20.74 1.15
N TYR A 328 -3.45 -19.69 0.48
CA TYR A 328 -4.21 -18.50 0.14
C TYR A 328 -4.20 -18.24 -1.39
N PRO A 329 -4.90 -19.05 -2.20
CA PRO A 329 -4.91 -18.92 -3.67
C PRO A 329 -5.58 -17.64 -4.20
N TYR A 330 -6.19 -16.82 -3.33
CA TYR A 330 -6.97 -15.64 -3.69
C TYR A 330 -6.46 -14.36 -3.01
N ILE A 331 -5.14 -14.16 -2.97
CA ILE A 331 -4.55 -12.89 -2.55
C ILE A 331 -4.59 -11.91 -3.73
N ASP A 332 -5.11 -10.70 -3.52
CA ASP A 332 -5.14 -9.64 -4.54
C ASP A 332 -3.84 -8.84 -4.59
N GLN A 333 -3.28 -8.55 -3.42
CA GLN A 333 -2.06 -7.75 -3.21
C GLN A 333 -1.21 -8.37 -2.11
N ILE A 334 0.11 -8.30 -2.27
CA ILE A 334 1.08 -8.73 -1.27
C ILE A 334 2.04 -7.57 -1.04
N ASP A 335 2.15 -7.12 0.21
CA ASP A 335 3.28 -6.30 0.63
C ASP A 335 4.48 -7.23 0.76
N VAL A 336 5.27 -7.32 -0.32
CA VAL A 336 6.42 -8.23 -0.42
C VAL A 336 7.53 -7.73 0.49
N LEU A 337 7.71 -6.41 0.52
CA LEU A 337 8.71 -5.73 1.31
C LEU A 337 8.08 -4.47 1.91
N ASN A 338 8.08 -4.39 3.24
CA ASN A 338 7.59 -3.25 4.00
C ASN A 338 8.77 -2.50 4.63
N GLU A 339 8.73 -1.17 4.63
CA GLU A 339 9.66 -0.28 5.36
C GLU A 339 11.12 -0.48 4.98
N ASN A 340 11.43 -0.18 3.72
CA ASN A 340 12.70 -0.48 3.06
C ASN A 340 13.68 0.70 2.99
N LEU A 341 13.23 1.95 3.17
CA LEU A 341 14.09 3.15 3.04
C LEU A 341 15.32 3.05 3.95
N TYR A 342 16.48 3.47 3.44
CA TYR A 342 17.77 3.24 4.09
C TYR A 342 18.65 4.49 4.17
N GLN A 343 18.63 5.31 3.12
CA GLN A 343 19.39 6.56 3.10
C GLN A 343 18.59 7.71 3.72
N ASN A 344 17.27 7.58 3.76
CA ASN A 344 16.39 8.60 4.30
C ASN A 344 16.01 8.33 5.76
N THR A 345 16.42 9.25 6.63
CA THR A 345 16.00 9.34 8.04
C THR A 345 15.27 10.68 8.24
N TYR A 346 14.19 10.92 7.48
CA TYR A 346 13.50 12.23 7.48
C TYR A 346 12.95 12.60 8.87
N ASN A 347 12.53 11.61 9.65
CA ASN A 347 12.18 11.73 11.07
C ASN A 347 13.31 11.36 12.06
N GLY A 348 14.47 10.91 11.57
CA GLY A 348 15.61 10.42 12.38
C GLY A 348 15.58 8.93 12.75
N GLN A 349 14.67 8.12 12.20
CA GLN A 349 14.51 6.68 12.46
C GLN A 349 14.96 5.83 11.25
N GLU A 350 15.46 4.63 11.51
CA GLU A 350 15.68 3.61 10.48
C GLU A 350 14.36 2.90 10.17
N HIS A 351 14.02 2.76 8.89
CA HIS A 351 12.90 1.93 8.46
C HIS A 351 13.29 0.45 8.62
N ALA A 352 12.37 -0.39 9.09
CA ALA A 352 12.75 -1.65 9.72
C ALA A 352 13.50 -2.63 8.78
N ALA A 353 13.03 -2.79 7.53
CA ALA A 353 13.70 -3.60 6.51
C ALA A 353 14.84 -2.86 5.77
N GLY A 354 15.03 -1.56 6.05
CA GLY A 354 16.24 -0.81 5.68
C GLY A 354 17.48 -1.29 6.43
N THR A 355 17.33 -1.88 7.62
CA THR A 355 18.44 -2.24 8.52
C THR A 355 19.50 -3.16 7.84
N PRO A 356 20.81 -2.95 8.12
CA PRO A 356 21.88 -3.75 7.50
C PRO A 356 21.76 -5.26 7.75
N TYR A 357 21.30 -5.66 8.93
CA TYR A 357 21.06 -7.07 9.28
C TYR A 357 20.02 -7.70 8.36
N PHE A 358 18.85 -7.07 8.19
CA PHE A 358 17.74 -7.64 7.44
C PHE A 358 18.09 -7.76 5.95
N ARG A 359 18.72 -6.72 5.39
CA ARG A 359 19.22 -6.73 4.00
C ARG A 359 20.30 -7.79 3.78
N ALA A 360 21.25 -7.95 4.70
CA ALA A 360 22.29 -8.98 4.62
C ALA A 360 21.71 -10.39 4.69
N GLY A 361 20.72 -10.63 5.56
CA GLY A 361 19.99 -11.89 5.66
C GLY A 361 19.26 -12.27 4.37
N LEU A 362 18.74 -11.29 3.63
CA LEU A 362 18.12 -11.48 2.31
C LEU A 362 19.12 -11.57 1.14
N GLY A 363 20.44 -11.61 1.40
CA GLY A 363 21.50 -11.78 0.40
C GLY A 363 22.40 -10.56 0.17
N GLY A 364 22.09 -9.42 0.80
CA GLY A 364 22.88 -8.19 0.73
C GLY A 364 22.73 -7.39 -0.57
N PRO A 365 23.46 -6.26 -0.69
CA PRO A 365 23.34 -5.34 -1.82
C PRO A 365 23.76 -5.96 -3.16
N GLY A 366 24.76 -6.84 -3.15
CA GLY A 366 25.31 -7.47 -4.35
C GLY A 366 25.92 -6.47 -5.34
N GLU A 367 25.83 -6.78 -6.64
CA GLU A 367 26.32 -5.94 -7.74
C GLU A 367 25.38 -4.77 -8.05
N THR A 368 24.06 -4.95 -7.88
CA THR A 368 23.08 -3.90 -8.23
C THR A 368 22.80 -2.90 -7.10
N GLY A 369 23.29 -3.17 -5.89
CA GLY A 369 22.88 -2.48 -4.66
C GLY A 369 21.54 -2.97 -4.08
N TYR A 370 20.76 -3.71 -4.87
CA TYR A 370 19.40 -4.15 -4.55
C TYR A 370 19.19 -5.66 -4.73
N ASP A 371 20.25 -6.47 -4.83
CA ASP A 371 20.12 -7.89 -5.21
C ASP A 371 19.29 -8.72 -4.19
N TRP A 372 19.36 -8.38 -2.90
CA TRP A 372 18.46 -8.89 -1.86
C TRP A 372 16.96 -8.68 -2.19
N ALA A 373 16.58 -7.50 -2.67
CA ALA A 373 15.20 -7.17 -3.03
C ALA A 373 14.82 -7.80 -4.39
N ILE A 374 15.74 -7.83 -5.35
CA ILE A 374 15.54 -8.53 -6.63
C ILE A 374 15.27 -10.02 -6.38
N TRP A 375 16.06 -10.67 -5.51
CA TRP A 375 15.85 -12.05 -5.09
C TRP A 375 14.46 -12.23 -4.46
N LEU A 376 14.12 -11.39 -3.48
CA LEU A 376 12.86 -11.48 -2.73
C LEU A 376 11.63 -11.36 -3.64
N PHE A 377 11.58 -10.35 -4.50
CA PHE A 377 10.48 -10.17 -5.45
C PHE A 377 10.50 -11.22 -6.57
N SER A 378 11.67 -11.76 -6.97
CA SER A 378 11.73 -12.88 -7.92
C SER A 378 11.09 -14.15 -7.35
N LYS A 379 11.36 -14.46 -6.07
CA LYS A 379 10.71 -15.56 -5.36
C LYS A 379 9.21 -15.32 -5.20
N ALA A 380 8.81 -14.12 -4.78
CA ALA A 380 7.40 -13.75 -4.67
C ALA A 380 6.68 -13.88 -6.03
N ARG A 381 7.29 -13.45 -7.15
CA ARG A 381 6.67 -13.56 -8.48
C ARG A 381 6.49 -15.01 -8.92
N ALA A 382 7.44 -15.89 -8.60
CA ALA A 382 7.35 -17.31 -8.91
C ALA A 382 6.21 -18.00 -8.15
N HIS A 383 6.06 -17.71 -6.85
CA HIS A 383 5.07 -18.35 -5.99
C HIS A 383 3.67 -17.70 -6.04
N PHE A 384 3.58 -16.41 -6.39
CA PHE A 384 2.32 -15.65 -6.44
C PHE A 384 2.02 -15.06 -7.84
N PRO A 385 1.88 -15.89 -8.91
CA PRO A 385 1.66 -15.42 -10.29
C PRO A 385 0.29 -14.76 -10.55
N ASN A 386 -0.55 -14.68 -9.50
CA ASN A 386 -1.89 -14.10 -9.52
C ASN A 386 -2.08 -12.95 -8.51
N ALA A 387 -1.07 -12.62 -7.69
CA ALA A 387 -1.14 -11.48 -6.78
C ALA A 387 -0.38 -10.28 -7.37
N LYS A 388 -0.81 -9.07 -7.01
CA LYS A 388 -0.03 -7.85 -7.24
C LYS A 388 1.05 -7.73 -6.17
N LEU A 389 2.31 -7.63 -6.59
CA LEU A 389 3.45 -7.48 -5.70
C LEU A 389 3.72 -6.00 -5.42
N VAL A 390 3.70 -5.61 -4.16
CA VAL A 390 3.77 -4.21 -3.71
C VAL A 390 5.00 -4.01 -2.83
N LEU A 391 5.70 -2.90 -3.04
CA LEU A 391 6.67 -2.33 -2.10
C LEU A 391 5.93 -1.27 -1.26
N ASN A 392 5.98 -1.35 0.06
CA ASN A 392 5.20 -0.49 0.96
C ASN A 392 6.10 0.29 1.92
N ASP A 393 5.83 1.58 2.13
CA ASP A 393 6.64 2.41 3.04
C ASP A 393 5.88 3.62 3.61
N TYR A 394 6.35 4.16 4.73
CA TYR A 394 5.94 5.48 5.25
C TYR A 394 6.94 6.56 4.84
N GLU A 395 6.67 7.80 5.27
CA GLU A 395 7.56 8.93 5.06
C GLU A 395 7.77 9.31 3.59
N LEU A 396 6.68 9.38 2.83
CA LEU A 396 6.72 9.67 1.39
C LEU A 396 5.94 10.96 1.05
N GLU A 397 4.78 11.17 1.65
CA GLU A 397 3.78 12.19 1.28
C GLU A 397 4.29 13.63 1.38
N ASN A 398 5.29 13.89 2.24
CA ASN A 398 5.95 15.18 2.39
C ASN A 398 7.49 15.10 2.23
N ASN A 399 7.98 14.03 1.59
CA ASN A 399 9.41 13.70 1.56
C ASN A 399 9.85 13.31 0.13
N PRO A 400 10.05 14.29 -0.77
CA PRO A 400 10.49 14.02 -2.15
C PRO A 400 11.79 13.19 -2.28
N PRO A 401 12.82 13.35 -1.41
CA PRO A 401 13.99 12.46 -1.40
C PRO A 401 13.66 11.00 -1.08
N GLY A 402 12.71 10.73 -0.18
CA GLY A 402 12.26 9.37 0.16
C GLY A 402 11.53 8.71 -1.00
N ILE A 403 10.67 9.48 -1.68
CA ILE A 403 10.06 9.05 -2.94
C ILE A 403 11.14 8.72 -3.98
N ASP A 404 12.18 9.56 -4.14
CA ASP A 404 13.24 9.30 -5.12
C ASP A 404 14.06 8.03 -4.80
N GLU A 405 14.40 7.79 -3.53
CA GLU A 405 15.07 6.55 -3.09
C GLU A 405 14.21 5.31 -3.42
N MET A 406 12.92 5.36 -3.07
CA MET A 406 11.96 4.29 -3.35
C MET A 406 11.73 4.08 -4.86
N LEU A 407 11.69 5.17 -5.65
CA LEU A 407 11.62 5.11 -7.12
C LEU A 407 12.85 4.42 -7.74
N GLY A 408 14.03 4.53 -7.11
CA GLY A 408 15.23 3.80 -7.49
C GLY A 408 15.03 2.28 -7.46
N LEU A 409 14.53 1.76 -6.33
CA LEU A 409 14.20 0.32 -6.20
C LEU A 409 13.03 -0.08 -7.09
N VAL A 410 11.96 0.73 -7.17
CA VAL A 410 10.79 0.45 -8.02
C VAL A 410 11.19 0.33 -9.48
N LYS A 411 12.10 1.17 -9.99
CA LYS A 411 12.69 1.02 -11.33
C LYS A 411 13.35 -0.35 -11.49
N VAL A 412 14.29 -0.68 -10.60
CA VAL A 412 15.07 -1.93 -10.66
C VAL A 412 14.17 -3.17 -10.70
N LEU A 413 13.07 -3.17 -9.93
CA LEU A 413 12.10 -4.27 -9.90
C LEU A 413 11.14 -4.26 -11.11
N ARG A 414 10.62 -3.10 -11.52
CA ARG A 414 9.68 -2.98 -12.64
C ARG A 414 10.33 -3.39 -13.96
N ASP A 415 11.57 -2.97 -14.20
CA ASP A 415 12.34 -3.30 -15.41
C ASP A 415 12.61 -4.82 -15.54
N ARG A 416 12.41 -5.58 -14.46
CA ARG A 416 12.49 -7.05 -14.39
C ARG A 416 11.12 -7.74 -14.33
N GLY A 417 10.01 -7.00 -14.37
CA GLY A 417 8.65 -7.53 -14.26
C GLY A 417 8.24 -7.98 -12.84
N LEU A 418 9.00 -7.55 -11.82
CA LEU A 418 8.93 -8.10 -10.47
C LEU A 418 7.97 -7.37 -9.52
N ILE A 419 7.50 -6.17 -9.87
CA ILE A 419 6.62 -5.34 -9.02
C ILE A 419 5.37 -4.87 -9.80
N ASP A 420 4.23 -4.79 -9.09
CA ASP A 420 2.93 -4.36 -9.62
C ASP A 420 2.37 -3.12 -8.90
N GLY A 421 3.02 -2.58 -7.88
CA GLY A 421 2.50 -1.43 -7.14
C GLY A 421 3.49 -0.72 -6.22
N PHE A 422 3.24 0.58 -6.05
CA PHE A 422 3.91 1.48 -5.12
C PHE A 422 2.96 1.73 -3.93
N GLY A 423 3.27 1.23 -2.75
CA GLY A 423 2.49 1.42 -1.53
C GLY A 423 3.01 2.59 -0.70
N THR A 424 2.12 3.49 -0.29
CA THR A 424 2.42 4.60 0.62
C THR A 424 1.52 4.47 1.85
N GLN A 425 2.10 4.35 3.05
CA GLN A 425 1.36 4.08 4.28
C GLN A 425 0.36 5.20 4.56
N ALA A 426 0.72 6.47 4.34
CA ALA A 426 -0.17 7.62 4.50
C ALA A 426 -0.73 7.82 5.92
N HIS A 427 0.04 7.45 6.95
CA HIS A 427 -0.30 7.69 8.35
C HIS A 427 -0.34 9.19 8.71
N CYS A 428 -1.12 9.54 9.74
CA CYS A 428 -1.44 10.93 10.10
C CYS A 428 -0.20 11.83 10.29
N PHE A 429 0.89 11.27 10.83
CA PHE A 429 2.14 12.00 11.05
C PHE A 429 2.89 12.39 9.77
N ASN A 430 2.64 11.72 8.63
CA ASN A 430 3.14 12.12 7.33
C ASN A 430 2.18 13.06 6.57
N VAL A 431 0.86 12.91 6.77
CA VAL A 431 -0.14 13.54 5.90
C VAL A 431 -0.88 14.75 6.53
N ASP A 432 -1.19 14.74 7.83
CA ASP A 432 -2.02 15.82 8.43
C ASP A 432 -1.34 17.19 8.37
N GLY A 433 0.00 17.24 8.33
CA GLY A 433 0.76 18.48 8.09
C GLY A 433 0.43 19.17 6.75
N LEU A 434 -0.14 18.44 5.79
CA LEU A 434 -0.50 18.92 4.46
C LEU A 434 -1.96 19.40 4.37
N VAL A 435 -2.75 19.41 5.45
CA VAL A 435 -4.19 19.74 5.43
C VAL A 435 -4.50 21.13 4.85
N ASN A 436 -3.57 22.08 4.95
CA ASN A 436 -3.68 23.43 4.39
C ASN A 436 -2.98 23.59 3.03
N THR A 437 -2.28 22.54 2.55
CA THR A 437 -1.49 22.49 1.32
C THR A 437 -1.72 21.18 0.54
N PRO A 438 -2.98 20.72 0.30
CA PRO A 438 -3.25 19.41 -0.30
C PRO A 438 -2.68 19.25 -1.72
N ASN A 439 -2.41 20.35 -2.44
CA ASN A 439 -1.70 20.30 -3.71
C ASN A 439 -0.26 19.77 -3.58
N THR A 440 0.42 19.94 -2.43
CA THR A 440 1.73 19.33 -2.16
C THR A 440 1.62 17.80 -2.12
N LEU A 441 0.58 17.27 -1.44
CA LEU A 441 0.28 15.84 -1.46
C LEU A 441 0.03 15.36 -2.89
N LYS A 442 -0.77 16.08 -3.68
CA LYS A 442 -0.99 15.75 -5.10
C LYS A 442 0.33 15.74 -5.90
N THR A 443 1.20 16.74 -5.72
CA THR A 443 2.52 16.80 -6.39
C THR A 443 3.41 15.61 -6.02
N ASN A 444 3.35 15.15 -4.78
CA ASN A 444 4.10 13.97 -4.35
C ASN A 444 3.46 12.66 -4.85
N LEU A 445 2.13 12.56 -4.97
CA LEU A 445 1.47 11.46 -5.67
C LEU A 445 1.80 11.44 -7.18
N ASP A 446 1.88 12.61 -7.83
CA ASP A 446 2.38 12.73 -9.21
C ASP A 446 3.84 12.25 -9.31
N ARG A 447 4.66 12.49 -8.28
CA ARG A 447 6.05 12.01 -8.20
C ARG A 447 6.11 10.49 -8.05
N MET A 448 5.34 9.89 -7.13
CA MET A 448 5.25 8.44 -6.94
C MET A 448 4.79 7.72 -8.23
N ALA A 449 3.84 8.31 -8.96
CA ALA A 449 3.34 7.77 -10.23
C ALA A 449 4.41 7.62 -11.33
N ARG A 450 5.55 8.34 -11.22
CA ARG A 450 6.72 8.15 -12.11
C ARG A 450 7.38 6.78 -11.95
N GLY A 451 7.00 6.01 -10.93
CA GLY A 451 7.37 4.60 -10.79
C GLY A 451 6.78 3.71 -11.89
N GLY A 452 5.80 4.19 -12.66
CA GLY A 452 5.21 3.43 -13.77
C GLY A 452 4.33 2.26 -13.33
N VAL A 453 3.99 2.17 -12.05
CA VAL A 453 3.05 1.19 -11.48
C VAL A 453 1.98 1.93 -10.67
N PRO A 454 0.78 1.35 -10.47
CA PRO A 454 -0.24 1.96 -9.62
C PRO A 454 0.28 2.30 -8.22
N VAL A 455 -0.13 3.46 -7.71
CA VAL A 455 0.07 3.87 -6.33
C VAL A 455 -1.08 3.31 -5.47
N TYR A 456 -0.82 2.95 -4.23
CA TYR A 456 -1.83 2.54 -3.26
C TYR A 456 -1.62 3.31 -1.97
N ALA A 457 -2.67 3.90 -1.40
CA ALA A 457 -2.63 4.36 -0.02
C ALA A 457 -3.00 3.17 0.87
N THR A 458 -2.07 2.70 1.68
CA THR A 458 -2.11 1.33 2.22
C THR A 458 -2.52 1.26 3.68
N GLU A 459 -2.25 2.32 4.44
CA GLU A 459 -2.43 2.40 5.89
C GLU A 459 -2.96 3.79 6.30
N LEU A 460 -3.81 4.39 5.46
CA LEU A 460 -4.24 5.79 5.61
C LEU A 460 -4.99 6.00 6.92
N ASP A 461 -4.48 6.90 7.74
CA ASP A 461 -5.16 7.40 8.93
C ASP A 461 -4.89 8.89 9.13
N LEU A 462 -5.85 9.57 9.78
CA LEU A 462 -5.83 11.03 9.98
C LEU A 462 -6.43 11.31 11.36
N ASN A 463 -5.76 12.11 12.19
CA ASN A 463 -6.26 12.49 13.52
C ASN A 463 -6.51 14.00 13.68
N GLY A 464 -6.10 14.81 12.70
CA GLY A 464 -6.20 16.27 12.75
C GLY A 464 -4.88 16.97 13.11
N GLY A 465 -3.75 16.27 13.04
CA GLY A 465 -2.42 16.81 13.25
C GLY A 465 -2.18 17.29 14.68
N ASN A 466 -1.48 18.42 14.83
CA ASN A 466 -0.95 18.90 16.13
C ASN A 466 -2.02 19.19 17.21
N ASN A 467 -3.30 19.34 16.84
CA ASN A 467 -4.40 19.51 17.78
C ASN A 467 -5.55 18.56 17.38
N PRO A 468 -5.48 17.26 17.73
CA PRO A 468 -6.51 16.28 17.38
C PRO A 468 -7.87 16.65 17.98
N SER A 469 -8.89 16.61 17.14
CA SER A 469 -10.29 16.88 17.48
C SER A 469 -11.17 16.37 16.35
N GLU A 470 -12.46 16.15 16.59
CA GLU A 470 -13.39 15.76 15.53
C GLU A 470 -13.43 16.77 14.37
N THR A 471 -13.32 18.07 14.66
CA THR A 471 -13.26 19.14 13.65
C THR A 471 -11.98 19.10 12.82
N THR A 472 -10.82 18.88 13.44
CA THR A 472 -9.52 18.82 12.73
C THR A 472 -9.36 17.51 11.97
N GLN A 473 -9.84 16.38 12.50
CA GLN A 473 -9.94 15.12 11.76
C GLN A 473 -10.85 15.27 10.53
N TYR A 474 -12.06 15.85 10.69
CA TYR A 474 -12.97 16.13 9.57
C TYR A 474 -12.33 17.02 8.50
N ASN A 475 -11.64 18.10 8.88
CA ASN A 475 -10.93 18.96 7.94
C ASN A 475 -9.83 18.21 7.18
N SER A 476 -9.12 17.30 7.86
CA SER A 476 -8.05 16.49 7.28
C SER A 476 -8.60 15.50 6.26
N TYR A 477 -9.64 14.73 6.61
CA TYR A 477 -10.35 13.89 5.65
C TYR A 477 -10.87 14.70 4.45
N ARG A 478 -11.57 15.82 4.69
CA ARG A 478 -12.15 16.65 3.62
C ARG A 478 -11.10 17.18 2.64
N ASN A 479 -9.93 17.57 3.12
CA ASN A 479 -8.92 18.23 2.30
C ASN A 479 -7.92 17.23 1.68
N LEU A 480 -7.63 16.10 2.33
CA LEU A 480 -6.55 15.18 1.95
C LEU A 480 -7.05 13.90 1.26
N PHE A 481 -8.14 13.29 1.74
CA PHE A 481 -8.68 12.07 1.14
C PHE A 481 -8.99 12.20 -0.37
N PRO A 482 -9.54 13.33 -0.88
CA PRO A 482 -9.77 13.50 -2.31
C PRO A 482 -8.48 13.45 -3.16
N MET A 483 -7.33 13.82 -2.59
CA MET A 483 -6.05 13.76 -3.32
C MET A 483 -5.68 12.31 -3.65
N TYR A 484 -5.91 11.36 -2.76
CA TYR A 484 -5.75 9.93 -3.08
C TYR A 484 -6.87 9.42 -3.98
N TRP A 485 -8.12 9.74 -3.64
CA TRP A 485 -9.27 9.16 -4.33
C TRP A 485 -9.37 9.56 -5.80
N GLU A 486 -9.07 10.83 -6.13
CA GLU A 486 -9.21 11.37 -7.49
C GLU A 486 -7.93 11.22 -8.33
N HIS A 487 -6.78 10.94 -7.73
CA HIS A 487 -5.52 10.78 -8.47
C HIS A 487 -5.57 9.54 -9.40
N PRO A 488 -5.23 9.68 -10.70
CA PRO A 488 -5.44 8.61 -11.66
C PRO A 488 -4.51 7.40 -11.47
N ALA A 489 -3.33 7.57 -10.87
CA ALA A 489 -2.41 6.47 -10.60
C ALA A 489 -2.78 5.68 -9.33
N VAL A 490 -3.61 6.24 -8.43
CA VAL A 490 -3.98 5.57 -7.19
C VAL A 490 -5.01 4.46 -7.46
N GLY A 491 -4.61 3.20 -7.31
CA GLY A 491 -5.46 2.02 -7.56
C GLY A 491 -6.49 1.73 -6.45
N GLY A 492 -6.25 2.23 -5.24
CA GLY A 492 -7.17 2.11 -4.11
C GLY A 492 -6.60 2.63 -2.81
N VAL A 493 -7.44 2.61 -1.78
CA VAL A 493 -7.15 3.14 -0.44
C VAL A 493 -7.54 2.11 0.61
N THR A 494 -6.68 1.84 1.57
CA THR A 494 -7.00 1.13 2.82
C THR A 494 -6.83 2.09 3.98
N LEU A 495 -7.79 2.13 4.91
CA LEU A 495 -7.64 2.87 6.16
C LEU A 495 -7.07 1.96 7.27
N TRP A 496 -6.19 2.50 8.14
CA TRP A 496 -5.57 1.73 9.23
C TRP A 496 -6.41 1.72 10.51
N GLY A 497 -7.60 1.15 10.37
CA GLY A 497 -8.62 1.07 11.40
C GLY A 497 -9.71 2.12 11.19
N TYR A 498 -10.75 2.07 12.04
CA TYR A 498 -11.86 3.02 11.95
C TYR A 498 -12.60 3.27 13.26
N VAL A 499 -12.20 2.64 14.37
CA VAL A 499 -12.96 2.66 15.64
C VAL A 499 -12.13 3.32 16.72
N GLU A 500 -12.65 4.40 17.30
CA GLU A 500 -11.97 5.18 18.33
C GLU A 500 -11.64 4.31 19.55
N GLY A 501 -10.38 4.37 20.00
CA GLY A 501 -9.85 3.53 21.08
C GLY A 501 -9.49 2.08 20.68
N ALA A 502 -9.66 1.72 19.40
CA ALA A 502 -9.26 0.42 18.85
C ALA A 502 -8.44 0.54 17.55
N THR A 503 -8.01 1.75 17.20
CA THR A 503 -6.97 2.04 16.21
C THR A 503 -5.59 2.01 16.86
N TRP A 504 -4.55 1.66 16.09
CA TRP A 504 -3.16 1.65 16.57
C TRP A 504 -2.66 3.02 17.07
N LYS A 505 -3.25 4.11 16.55
CA LYS A 505 -2.93 5.50 16.86
C LYS A 505 -4.15 6.22 17.46
N GLU A 506 -3.94 6.96 18.53
CA GLU A 506 -5.00 7.76 19.18
C GLU A 506 -5.59 8.81 18.23
N GLY A 507 -6.91 8.98 18.29
CA GLY A 507 -7.66 9.99 17.54
C GLY A 507 -7.85 9.70 16.05
N THR A 508 -7.40 8.55 15.53
CA THR A 508 -7.57 8.18 14.11
C THR A 508 -8.88 7.44 13.80
N GLY A 509 -9.63 6.99 14.83
CA GLY A 509 -10.92 6.35 14.62
C GLY A 509 -11.95 7.34 14.07
N ILE A 510 -12.72 6.93 13.06
CA ILE A 510 -13.80 7.75 12.45
C ILE A 510 -15.20 7.30 12.87
N LEU A 511 -15.29 6.20 13.62
CA LEU A 511 -16.45 5.67 14.31
C LEU A 511 -16.16 5.71 15.81
N ASN A 512 -17.09 6.20 16.63
CA ASN A 512 -16.96 6.12 18.08
C ASN A 512 -17.02 4.66 18.56
N ALA A 513 -16.46 4.37 19.73
CA ALA A 513 -16.45 3.01 20.30
C ALA A 513 -17.87 2.38 20.43
N ASN A 514 -18.90 3.21 20.65
CA ASN A 514 -20.31 2.79 20.72
C ASN A 514 -20.97 2.54 19.34
N GLY A 515 -20.23 2.68 18.24
CA GLY A 515 -20.73 2.50 16.87
C GLY A 515 -21.40 3.72 16.23
N SER A 516 -21.45 4.88 16.89
CA SER A 516 -21.94 6.11 16.25
C SER A 516 -20.85 6.72 15.33
N LYS A 517 -21.28 7.34 14.23
CA LYS A 517 -20.37 7.97 13.25
C LYS A 517 -19.84 9.30 13.78
N ARG A 518 -18.53 9.52 13.61
CA ARG A 518 -17.92 10.86 13.75
C ARG A 518 -18.11 11.65 12.46
N ALA A 519 -17.93 12.96 12.52
CA ALA A 519 -18.03 13.87 11.37
C ALA A 519 -17.19 13.41 10.15
N ALA A 520 -16.01 12.83 10.38
CA ALA A 520 -15.16 12.30 9.32
C ALA A 520 -15.76 11.10 8.58
N MET A 521 -16.40 10.14 9.28
CA MET A 521 -17.08 9.01 8.64
C MET A 521 -18.30 9.46 7.84
N THR A 522 -19.15 10.32 8.42
CA THR A 522 -20.33 10.86 7.72
C THR A 522 -19.91 11.58 6.43
N TRP A 523 -18.87 12.42 6.50
CA TRP A 523 -18.33 13.09 5.31
C TRP A 523 -17.76 12.11 4.28
N LEU A 524 -17.04 11.07 4.72
CA LEU A 524 -16.42 10.09 3.82
C LEU A 524 -17.50 9.31 3.03
N GLU A 525 -18.57 8.88 3.69
CA GLU A 525 -19.71 8.24 3.03
C GLU A 525 -20.37 9.17 2.01
N GLU A 526 -20.65 10.43 2.37
CA GLU A 526 -21.24 11.43 1.46
C GLU A 526 -20.33 11.70 0.25
N TYR A 527 -19.03 11.88 0.50
CA TYR A 527 -18.02 12.13 -0.54
C TYR A 527 -17.94 10.95 -1.53
N ILE A 528 -17.84 9.72 -1.02
CA ILE A 528 -17.78 8.49 -1.83
C ILE A 528 -19.09 8.26 -2.57
N ALA A 529 -20.25 8.43 -1.93
CA ALA A 529 -21.56 8.29 -2.56
C ALA A 529 -21.71 9.25 -3.76
N GLY A 530 -21.21 10.48 -3.62
CA GLY A 530 -21.16 11.50 -4.68
C GLY A 530 -20.13 11.27 -5.79
N ARG A 531 -19.29 10.22 -5.73
CA ARG A 531 -18.38 9.87 -6.83
C ARG A 531 -19.15 9.20 -7.98
N PRO A 532 -18.73 9.39 -9.25
CA PRO A 532 -19.35 8.69 -10.38
C PRO A 532 -19.21 7.17 -10.22
N ASN A 533 -20.22 6.44 -10.70
CA ASN A 533 -20.13 5.00 -10.81
C ASN A 533 -19.23 4.63 -12.02
N ALA A 534 -18.48 3.55 -11.88
CA ALA A 534 -17.37 3.14 -12.75
C ALA A 534 -17.35 1.62 -13.02
N GLY A 535 -18.45 0.91 -12.71
CA GLY A 535 -18.70 -0.48 -13.13
C GLY A 535 -18.24 -1.59 -12.19
N TYR A 536 -17.65 -1.29 -11.03
CA TYR A 536 -16.88 -2.26 -10.24
C TYR A 536 -17.25 -2.31 -8.74
N PRO A 537 -17.46 -3.49 -8.11
CA PRO A 537 -17.38 -4.85 -8.68
C PRO A 537 -18.53 -5.15 -9.65
N TYR A 538 -19.70 -4.54 -9.48
CA TYR A 538 -20.76 -4.54 -10.48
C TYR A 538 -21.68 -3.34 -10.26
N CYS A 539 -22.03 -2.62 -11.33
CA CYS A 539 -23.02 -1.55 -11.33
C CYS A 539 -24.02 -1.80 -12.45
N SER A 540 -25.31 -1.94 -12.13
CA SER A 540 -26.36 -2.01 -13.16
C SER A 540 -26.44 -0.70 -13.95
N GLY A 541 -26.45 -0.77 -15.28
CA GLY A 541 -26.63 0.40 -16.15
C GLY A 541 -25.33 1.12 -16.57
N ILE A 542 -24.17 0.48 -16.38
CA ILE A 542 -22.87 0.84 -16.96
C ILE A 542 -22.33 -0.41 -17.68
#